data_AF-A0A957X4J1-F1
#
_entry.id   AF-A0A957X4J1-F1
#
_cell.length_a   1.000
_cell.length_b   1.000
_cell.length_c   1.000
_cell.angle_alpha   90.00
_cell.angle_beta   90.00
_cell.angle_gamma   90.00
#
_symmetry.space_group_name_H-M   'P 1'
#
loop_
_entity.id
_entity.type
_entity.pdbx_description
1 polymer ?
#
loop_
_entity_poly.entity_id
_entity_poly.type
_entity_poly.pdbx_seq_one_letter_code
_entity_poly.pdbx_strand_id
1 'polypeptide(L)'
;LLTSRFCPTMLSHPQTRNQLVHVLELEGLSLEDSKELLKAKGLAVNSTGLQNLHQQYAGSRGLLSQAAELIHSIFDGDVVAFAQEEIYFVGDIGSTIADQVVHLSALECQVLRSLATAVQPLLRQTLWATLPQPMSKQAYYEALQRLQRAHLIQQTEGHFRIAPLLATYLAERAHQQ
;
A
#
# COMPACT_ATOMS: atom_id res chain seq x y z
N LEU A 1 -24.58 -4.05 4.29
CA LEU A 1 -23.28 -3.37 4.07
C LEU A 1 -22.22 -4.45 3.91
N LEU A 2 -21.50 -4.46 2.79
CA LEU A 2 -20.37 -5.35 2.56
C LEU A 2 -19.09 -4.52 2.61
N THR A 3 -18.13 -4.90 3.47
CA THR A 3 -16.80 -4.31 3.52
C THR A 3 -15.80 -5.32 2.97
N SER A 4 -15.01 -4.93 1.97
CA SER A 4 -14.02 -5.81 1.34
C SER A 4 -12.74 -5.03 1.02
N ARG A 5 -11.59 -5.72 1.10
CA ARG A 5 -10.29 -5.21 0.65
C ARG A 5 -10.12 -5.28 -0.88
N PHE A 6 -10.91 -6.12 -1.53
CA PHE A 6 -10.94 -6.31 -2.98
C PHE A 6 -12.33 -5.97 -3.50
N CYS A 7 -12.43 -5.08 -4.48
CA CYS A 7 -13.70 -4.86 -5.17
C CYS A 7 -14.07 -6.14 -5.94
N PRO A 8 -15.20 -6.82 -5.64
CA PRO A 8 -15.61 -8.02 -6.37
C PRO A 8 -15.77 -7.72 -7.86
N THR A 9 -15.38 -8.66 -8.72
CA THR A 9 -15.39 -8.50 -10.19
C THR A 9 -16.74 -8.02 -10.73
N MET A 10 -17.85 -8.46 -10.12
CA MET A 10 -19.22 -8.06 -10.46
C MET A 10 -19.47 -6.56 -10.22
N LEU A 11 -18.86 -5.99 -9.18
CA LEU A 11 -19.05 -4.59 -8.74
C LEU A 11 -18.06 -3.61 -9.38
N SER A 12 -17.03 -4.12 -10.06
CA SER A 12 -16.03 -3.29 -10.74
C SER A 12 -16.54 -2.70 -12.06
N HIS A 13 -17.66 -3.21 -12.60
CA HIS A 13 -18.25 -2.67 -13.82
C HIS A 13 -19.03 -1.38 -13.53
N PRO A 14 -18.78 -0.29 -14.27
CA PRO A 14 -19.49 0.97 -14.05
C PRO A 14 -21.00 0.85 -14.29
N GLN A 15 -21.42 -0.12 -15.12
CA GLN A 15 -22.83 -0.44 -15.36
C GLN A 15 -23.51 -1.11 -14.15
N THR A 16 -22.74 -1.77 -13.28
CA THR A 16 -23.25 -2.38 -12.04
C THR A 16 -23.42 -1.34 -10.93
N ARG A 17 -22.70 -0.21 -11.00
CA ARG A 17 -22.90 0.95 -10.13
C ARG A 17 -24.15 1.71 -10.60
N ASN A 18 -25.32 1.32 -10.10
CA ASN A 18 -26.60 1.94 -10.39
C ASN A 18 -27.23 2.55 -9.12
N GLN A 19 -28.49 3.01 -9.18
CA GLN A 19 -29.19 3.60 -8.02
C GLN A 19 -29.39 2.63 -6.83
N LEU A 20 -29.22 1.32 -7.02
CA LEU A 20 -29.41 0.30 -5.99
C LEU A 20 -28.09 -0.24 -5.41
N VAL A 21 -26.95 0.01 -6.08
CA VAL A 21 -25.63 -0.52 -5.69
C VAL A 21 -24.61 0.62 -5.64
N HIS A 22 -24.25 1.01 -4.43
CA HIS A 22 -23.22 2.03 -4.16
C HIS A 22 -21.90 1.37 -3.77
N VAL A 23 -20.81 1.83 -4.38
CA VAL A 23 -19.44 1.46 -4.00
C VAL A 23 -18.76 2.70 -3.45
N LEU A 24 -18.34 2.61 -2.19
CA LEU A 24 -17.53 3.64 -1.54
C LEU A 24 -16.10 3.11 -1.42
N GLU A 25 -15.17 3.76 -2.10
CA GLU A 25 -13.75 3.48 -1.95
C GLU A 25 -13.24 4.21 -0.70
N LEU A 26 -12.70 3.46 0.25
CA LEU A 26 -12.13 4.03 1.46
C LEU A 26 -10.70 4.45 1.17
N GLU A 27 -10.49 5.77 1.14
CA GLU A 27 -9.16 6.35 1.07
C GLU A 27 -8.49 6.36 2.45
N GLY A 28 -7.17 6.56 2.47
CA GLY A 28 -6.44 6.82 3.71
C GLY A 28 -6.95 8.08 4.40
N LEU A 29 -6.77 8.15 5.72
CA LEU A 29 -7.00 9.34 6.53
C LEU A 29 -6.25 10.53 5.95
N SER A 30 -6.81 11.73 6.07
CA SER A 30 -6.07 12.97 5.79
C SER A 30 -4.90 13.15 6.77
N LEU A 31 -3.99 14.09 6.50
CA LEU A 31 -2.89 14.40 7.41
C LEU A 31 -3.41 14.87 8.78
N GLU A 32 -4.47 15.69 8.80
CA GLU A 32 -5.13 16.16 10.02
C GLU A 32 -5.79 15.01 10.79
N ASP A 33 -6.56 14.14 10.11
CA ASP A 33 -7.20 12.98 10.77
C ASP A 33 -6.16 11.98 11.29
N SER A 34 -5.03 11.84 10.58
CA SER A 34 -3.89 11.03 11.02
C SER A 34 -3.29 11.58 12.31
N LYS A 35 -3.17 12.92 12.43
CA LYS A 35 -2.69 13.60 13.63
C LYS A 35 -3.65 13.40 14.80
N GLU A 36 -4.96 13.52 14.56
CA GLU A 36 -5.97 13.30 15.60
C GLU A 36 -5.96 11.85 16.09
N LEU A 37 -5.84 10.88 15.18
CA LEU A 37 -5.70 9.46 15.53
C LEU A 37 -4.48 9.21 16.42
N LEU A 38 -3.30 9.70 16.00
CA LEU A 38 -2.06 9.49 16.75
C LEU A 38 -2.12 10.17 18.12
N LYS A 39 -2.70 11.37 18.21
CA LYS A 39 -2.95 12.08 19.47
C LYS A 39 -3.92 11.32 20.37
N ALA A 40 -5.00 10.78 19.83
CA ALA A 40 -5.95 9.96 20.58
C ALA A 40 -5.33 8.66 21.10
N LYS A 41 -4.32 8.15 20.40
CA LYS A 41 -3.47 7.04 20.85
C LYS A 41 -2.39 7.46 21.85
N GLY A 42 -2.31 8.74 22.23
CA GLY A 42 -1.37 9.26 23.24
C GLY A 42 -0.01 9.70 22.67
N LEU A 43 0.17 9.71 21.35
CA LEU A 43 1.44 10.12 20.73
C LEU A 43 1.49 11.63 20.50
N ALA A 44 2.56 12.25 20.97
CA ALA A 44 2.89 13.64 20.67
C ALA A 44 3.81 13.71 19.46
N VAL A 45 3.22 13.83 18.27
CA VAL A 45 3.95 13.85 17.00
C VAL A 45 4.26 15.28 16.57
N ASN A 46 5.52 15.56 16.23
CA ASN A 46 5.87 16.80 15.52
C ASN A 46 5.46 16.71 14.03
N SER A 47 5.48 17.83 13.31
CA SER A 47 5.02 17.89 11.91
C SER A 47 5.78 16.92 10.99
N THR A 48 7.08 16.76 11.19
CA THR A 48 7.93 15.87 10.38
C THR A 48 7.59 14.40 10.64
N GLY A 49 7.50 13.97 11.91
CA GLY A 49 7.12 12.60 12.27
C GLY A 49 5.71 12.26 11.81
N LEU A 50 4.78 13.21 11.89
CA LEU A 50 3.43 13.05 11.36
C LEU A 50 3.45 12.81 9.86
N GLN A 51 4.19 13.64 9.12
CA GLN A 51 4.29 13.53 7.67
C GLN A 51 4.93 12.21 7.24
N ASN A 52 6.00 11.79 7.93
CA ASN A 52 6.68 10.51 7.67
C ASN A 52 5.75 9.32 7.91
N LEU A 53 5.09 9.24 9.08
CA LEU A 53 4.15 8.16 9.39
C LEU A 53 2.97 8.16 8.41
N HIS A 54 2.38 9.33 8.13
CA HIS A 54 1.25 9.44 7.23
C HIS A 54 1.62 8.99 5.80
N GLN A 55 2.78 9.42 5.28
CA GLN A 55 3.25 9.00 3.96
C GLN A 55 3.57 7.51 3.92
N GLN A 56 4.29 6.99 4.92
CA GLN A 56 4.69 5.60 4.96
C GLN A 56 3.49 4.66 5.02
N TYR A 57 2.53 4.94 5.90
CA TYR A 57 1.31 4.14 6.05
C TYR A 57 0.18 4.56 5.09
N ALA A 58 0.44 5.51 4.18
CA ALA A 58 -0.52 6.08 3.24
C ALA A 58 -1.88 6.47 3.89
N GLY A 59 -1.83 7.01 5.11
CA GLY A 59 -3.04 7.37 5.88
C GLY A 59 -3.88 6.19 6.37
N SER A 60 -3.43 4.94 6.25
CA SER A 60 -4.21 3.78 6.68
C SER A 60 -4.45 3.80 8.20
N ARG A 61 -5.71 4.04 8.61
CA ARG A 61 -6.10 4.11 10.03
C ARG A 61 -5.66 2.88 10.84
N GLY A 62 -5.82 1.69 10.28
CA GLY A 62 -5.48 0.43 10.96
C GLY A 62 -3.97 0.31 11.18
N LEU A 63 -3.19 0.57 10.15
CA LEU A 63 -1.73 0.49 10.21
C LEU A 63 -1.14 1.59 11.10
N LEU A 64 -1.67 2.81 11.02
CA LEU A 64 -1.29 3.91 11.92
C LEU A 64 -1.62 3.59 13.38
N SER A 65 -2.74 2.92 13.66
CA SER A 65 -3.10 2.48 15.01
C SER A 65 -2.12 1.44 15.56
N GLN A 66 -1.75 0.45 14.74
CA GLN A 66 -0.77 -0.58 15.13
C GLN A 66 0.62 0.02 15.34
N ALA A 67 1.05 0.90 14.43
CA ALA A 67 2.29 1.64 14.59
C ALA A 67 2.29 2.46 15.87
N ALA A 68 1.16 3.11 16.22
CA ALA A 68 1.07 3.89 17.44
C ALA A 68 1.22 3.04 18.71
N GLU A 69 0.65 1.84 18.73
CA GLU A 69 0.78 0.89 19.85
C GLU A 69 2.22 0.41 20.01
N LEU A 70 2.92 0.19 18.90
CA LEU A 70 4.33 -0.16 18.91
C LEU A 70 5.23 0.99 19.38
N ILE A 71 5.02 2.20 18.89
CA ILE A 71 5.79 3.38 19.29
C ILE A 71 5.66 3.60 20.80
N HIS A 72 4.46 3.43 21.36
CA HIS A 72 4.27 3.51 22.81
C HIS A 72 4.94 2.39 23.58
N SER A 73 4.82 1.14 23.12
CA SER A 73 5.28 -0.01 23.90
C SER A 73 6.80 -0.24 23.84
N ILE A 74 7.45 0.13 22.73
CA ILE A 74 8.87 -0.15 22.49
C ILE A 74 9.72 1.12 22.52
N PHE A 75 9.16 2.26 22.11
CA PHE A 75 9.90 3.52 21.98
C PHE A 75 9.47 4.57 23.02
N ASP A 76 8.68 4.20 24.03
CA ASP A 76 8.14 5.11 25.06
C ASP A 76 7.47 6.37 24.48
N GLY A 77 6.87 6.25 23.29
CA GLY A 77 6.23 7.36 22.59
C GLY A 77 7.15 8.18 21.68
N ASP A 78 8.44 7.84 21.57
CA ASP A 78 9.40 8.54 20.71
C ASP A 78 9.26 8.13 19.23
N VAL A 79 8.56 8.97 18.48
CA VAL A 79 8.34 8.79 17.05
C VAL A 79 9.61 8.99 16.22
N VAL A 80 10.56 9.81 16.70
CA VAL A 80 11.82 10.06 15.98
C VAL A 80 12.70 8.83 16.09
N ALA A 81 12.82 8.25 17.28
CA ALA A 81 13.53 6.98 17.48
C ALA A 81 12.93 5.86 16.63
N PHE A 82 11.60 5.72 16.62
CA PHE A 82 10.93 4.75 15.74
C PHE A 82 11.26 4.94 14.26
N ALA A 83 11.23 6.19 13.77
CA ALA A 83 11.51 6.50 12.37
C ALA A 83 12.97 6.23 11.97
N GLN A 84 13.91 6.27 12.91
CA GLN A 84 15.33 6.00 12.66
C GLN A 84 15.64 4.52 12.50
N GLU A 85 14.86 3.64 13.14
CA GLU A 85 15.09 2.19 13.07
C GLU A 85 14.65 1.58 11.72
N GLU A 86 13.80 2.28 10.95
CA GLU A 86 13.23 1.80 9.67
C GLU A 86 12.47 0.46 9.80
N ILE A 87 12.06 0.07 11.01
CA ILE A 87 11.34 -1.18 11.26
C ILE A 87 9.83 -0.96 11.11
N TYR A 88 9.34 -1.05 9.87
CA TYR A 88 7.94 -0.76 9.55
C TYR A 88 6.99 -1.98 9.65
N PHE A 89 7.52 -3.19 9.84
CA PHE A 89 6.73 -4.45 9.81
C PHE A 89 6.81 -5.26 11.09
N VAL A 90 6.41 -4.67 12.22
CA VAL A 90 6.36 -5.41 13.50
C VAL A 90 4.92 -5.82 13.81
N GLY A 91 4.78 -7.02 14.39
CA GLY A 91 3.49 -7.59 14.73
C GLY A 91 2.63 -7.82 13.49
N ASP A 92 1.35 -7.44 13.58
CA ASP A 92 0.35 -7.74 12.54
C ASP A 92 0.44 -6.86 11.29
N ILE A 93 1.32 -5.84 11.28
CA ILE A 93 1.53 -5.00 10.09
C ILE A 93 2.10 -5.83 8.94
N GLY A 94 3.11 -6.65 9.23
CA GLY A 94 3.74 -7.52 8.25
C GLY A 94 2.81 -8.61 7.73
N SER A 95 2.04 -9.25 8.61
CA SER A 95 1.07 -10.30 8.22
C SER A 95 -0.04 -9.74 7.32
N THR A 96 -0.54 -8.54 7.62
CA THR A 96 -1.59 -7.88 6.82
C THR A 96 -1.16 -7.65 5.37
N ILE A 97 0.11 -7.33 5.13
CA ILE A 97 0.64 -7.14 3.77
C ILE A 97 0.99 -8.47 3.14
N ALA A 98 1.54 -9.40 3.92
CA ALA A 98 1.83 -10.76 3.46
C ALA A 98 0.59 -11.45 2.88
N ASP A 99 -0.55 -11.35 3.58
CA ASP A 99 -1.83 -11.89 3.13
C ASP A 99 -2.31 -11.26 1.82
N GLN A 100 -1.97 -10.00 1.57
CA GLN A 100 -2.36 -9.30 0.34
C GLN A 100 -1.52 -9.75 -0.87
N VAL A 101 -0.28 -10.18 -0.65
CA VAL A 101 0.64 -10.55 -1.74
C VAL A 101 0.79 -12.05 -1.94
N VAL A 102 0.36 -12.89 -0.98
CA VAL A 102 0.56 -14.36 -1.02
C VAL A 102 -0.12 -15.03 -2.21
N HIS A 103 -1.20 -14.44 -2.74
CA HIS A 103 -1.96 -14.99 -3.87
C HIS A 103 -1.52 -14.47 -5.23
N LEU A 104 -0.47 -13.65 -5.29
CA LEU A 104 0.01 -13.07 -6.53
C LEU A 104 0.80 -14.10 -7.35
N SER A 105 0.55 -14.11 -8.64
CA SER A 105 1.36 -14.80 -9.63
C SER A 105 2.77 -14.23 -9.71
N ALA A 106 3.70 -15.02 -10.27
CA ALA A 106 5.07 -14.59 -10.47
C ALA A 106 5.17 -13.28 -11.28
N LEU A 107 4.30 -13.10 -12.28
CA LEU A 107 4.27 -11.88 -13.10
C LEU A 107 3.75 -10.67 -12.31
N GLU A 108 2.70 -10.84 -11.52
CA GLU A 108 2.19 -9.78 -10.63
C GLU A 108 3.27 -9.35 -9.62
N CYS A 109 3.97 -10.30 -9.02
CA CYS A 109 5.12 -10.03 -8.13
C CYS A 109 6.25 -9.29 -8.86
N GLN A 110 6.59 -9.66 -10.10
CA GLN A 110 7.61 -8.96 -10.90
C GLN A 110 7.20 -7.52 -11.18
N VAL A 111 5.94 -7.28 -11.57
CA VAL A 111 5.41 -5.93 -11.78
C VAL A 111 5.53 -5.08 -10.51
N LEU A 112 5.13 -5.62 -9.36
CA LEU A 112 5.23 -4.91 -8.09
C LEU A 112 6.69 -4.64 -7.70
N ARG A 113 7.60 -5.60 -7.90
CA ARG A 113 9.04 -5.40 -7.63
C ARG A 113 9.64 -4.30 -8.51
N SER A 114 9.32 -4.28 -9.81
CA SER A 114 9.78 -3.22 -10.70
C SER A 114 9.26 -1.84 -10.27
N LEU A 115 8.01 -1.75 -9.80
CA LEU A 115 7.45 -0.52 -9.24
C LEU A 115 8.07 -0.14 -7.89
N ALA A 116 8.43 -1.11 -7.04
CA ALA A 116 9.06 -0.88 -5.74
C ALA A 116 10.46 -0.27 -5.86
N THR A 117 11.21 -0.65 -6.90
CA THR A 117 12.54 -0.09 -7.20
C THR A 117 12.50 1.26 -7.92
N ALA A 118 11.33 1.68 -8.40
CA ALA A 118 11.21 2.90 -9.17
C ALA A 118 11.16 4.13 -8.25
N VAL A 119 12.09 5.06 -8.44
CA VAL A 119 12.12 6.33 -7.69
C VAL A 119 10.91 7.21 -8.03
N GLN A 120 10.35 7.07 -9.25
CA GLN A 120 9.19 7.81 -9.71
C GLN A 120 8.13 6.89 -10.33
N PRO A 121 6.85 7.30 -10.33
CA PRO A 121 5.76 6.56 -10.98
C PRO A 121 6.06 6.27 -12.45
N LEU A 122 5.98 5.00 -12.84
CA LEU A 122 6.35 4.54 -14.19
C LEU A 122 5.18 4.60 -15.16
N LEU A 123 5.41 5.07 -16.38
CA LEU A 123 4.47 4.89 -17.47
C LEU A 123 4.31 3.41 -17.81
N ARG A 124 3.12 3.01 -18.28
CA ARG A 124 2.83 1.62 -18.69
C ARG A 124 3.87 1.01 -19.63
N GLN A 125 4.36 1.78 -20.58
CA GLN A 125 5.33 1.32 -21.58
C GLN A 125 6.72 1.16 -20.95
N THR A 126 7.10 2.10 -20.08
CA THR A 126 8.35 2.04 -19.32
C THR A 126 8.35 0.84 -18.38
N LEU A 127 7.24 0.60 -17.67
CA LEU A 127 7.07 -0.57 -16.80
C LEU A 127 7.15 -1.88 -17.59
N TRP A 128 6.56 -1.94 -18.79
CA TRP A 128 6.72 -3.13 -19.64
C TRP A 128 8.19 -3.38 -20.01
N ALA A 129 8.96 -2.33 -20.28
CA ALA A 129 10.36 -2.43 -20.67
C ALA A 129 11.30 -2.84 -19.52
N THR A 130 10.90 -2.67 -18.26
CA THR A 130 11.72 -3.10 -17.10
C THR A 130 11.55 -4.59 -16.76
N LEU A 131 10.56 -5.26 -17.35
CA LEU A 131 10.27 -6.66 -17.05
C LEU A 131 11.10 -7.64 -17.93
N PRO A 132 11.56 -8.77 -17.35
CA PRO A 132 12.40 -9.74 -18.07
C PRO A 132 11.66 -10.42 -19.22
N GLN A 133 12.27 -10.44 -20.41
CA GLN A 133 11.69 -11.04 -21.61
C GLN A 133 12.21 -12.48 -21.85
N PRO A 134 11.45 -13.35 -22.54
CA PRO A 134 10.17 -13.09 -23.22
C PRO A 134 8.95 -13.22 -22.31
N MET A 135 7.96 -12.33 -22.49
CA MET A 135 6.66 -12.44 -21.83
C MET A 135 5.49 -12.06 -22.75
N SER A 136 4.32 -12.59 -22.44
CA SER A 136 3.08 -12.27 -23.18
C SER A 136 2.58 -10.88 -22.81
N LYS A 137 2.35 -10.04 -23.83
CA LYS A 137 1.70 -8.73 -23.62
C LYS A 137 0.33 -8.88 -22.97
N GLN A 138 -0.44 -9.89 -23.38
CA GLN A 138 -1.76 -10.15 -22.80
C GLN A 138 -1.65 -10.43 -21.29
N ALA A 139 -0.72 -11.30 -20.89
CA ALA A 139 -0.50 -11.62 -19.48
C ALA A 139 -0.11 -10.39 -18.65
N TYR A 140 0.65 -9.46 -19.21
CA TYR A 140 0.98 -8.20 -18.54
C TYR A 140 -0.23 -7.29 -18.32
N TYR A 141 -1.08 -7.11 -19.33
CA TYR A 141 -2.31 -6.32 -19.16
C TYR A 141 -3.27 -6.98 -18.17
N GLU A 142 -3.37 -8.31 -18.17
CA GLU A 142 -4.14 -9.05 -17.16
C GLU A 142 -3.59 -8.87 -15.75
N ALA A 143 -2.25 -8.92 -15.59
CA ALA A 143 -1.58 -8.68 -14.31
C ALA A 143 -1.84 -7.25 -13.80
N LEU A 144 -1.70 -6.22 -14.66
CA LEU A 144 -2.02 -4.84 -14.28
C LEU A 144 -3.47 -4.70 -13.83
N GLN A 145 -4.42 -5.29 -14.55
CA GLN A 145 -5.83 -5.21 -14.21
C GLN A 145 -6.13 -5.89 -12.86
N ARG A 146 -5.52 -7.05 -12.59
CA ARG A 146 -5.68 -7.77 -11.31
C ARG A 146 -5.08 -6.97 -10.16
N LEU A 147 -3.87 -6.45 -10.31
CA LEU A 147 -3.21 -5.61 -9.32
C LEU A 147 -4.00 -4.33 -9.01
N GLN A 148 -4.61 -3.71 -10.02
CA GLN A 148 -5.43 -2.50 -9.85
C GLN A 148 -6.72 -2.82 -9.09
N ARG A 149 -7.41 -3.92 -9.43
CA ARG A 149 -8.59 -4.40 -8.68
C ARG A 149 -8.27 -4.78 -7.24
N ALA A 150 -7.04 -5.22 -7.00
CA ALA A 150 -6.51 -5.50 -5.68
C ALA A 150 -6.06 -4.26 -4.91
N HIS A 151 -6.16 -3.06 -5.50
CA HIS A 151 -5.66 -1.81 -4.94
C HIS A 151 -4.18 -1.87 -4.55
N LEU A 152 -3.40 -2.76 -5.17
CA LEU A 152 -1.96 -2.91 -4.95
C LEU A 152 -1.14 -1.95 -5.82
N ILE A 153 -1.71 -1.50 -6.94
CA ILE A 153 -1.16 -0.43 -7.78
C ILE A 153 -2.15 0.73 -7.89
N GLN A 154 -1.63 1.94 -7.94
CA GLN A 154 -2.38 3.16 -8.19
C GLN A 154 -1.97 3.73 -9.54
N GLN A 155 -2.94 4.30 -10.26
CA GLN A 155 -2.72 4.91 -11.57
C GLN A 155 -3.16 6.38 -11.55
N THR A 156 -2.25 7.28 -11.90
CA THR A 156 -2.54 8.71 -12.07
C THR A 156 -1.95 9.15 -13.41
N GLU A 157 -2.78 9.68 -14.32
CA GLU A 157 -2.33 10.15 -15.64
C GLU A 157 -1.53 9.10 -16.46
N GLY A 158 -1.81 7.81 -16.25
CA GLY A 158 -1.08 6.72 -16.93
C GLY A 158 0.24 6.30 -16.27
N HIS A 159 0.62 6.96 -15.18
CA HIS A 159 1.72 6.55 -14.33
C HIS A 159 1.25 5.60 -13.25
N PHE A 160 2.00 4.51 -13.06
CA PHE A 160 1.75 3.48 -12.07
C PHE A 160 2.71 3.64 -10.89
N ARG A 161 2.17 3.48 -9.69
CA ARG A 161 2.94 3.42 -8.44
C ARG A 161 2.32 2.41 -7.49
N ILE A 162 3.07 2.00 -6.48
CA ILE A 162 2.58 1.19 -5.37
C ILE A 162 2.60 2.01 -4.08
N ALA A 163 1.88 1.55 -3.06
CA ALA A 163 1.93 2.17 -1.73
C ALA A 163 3.36 2.06 -1.14
N PRO A 164 3.89 3.10 -0.45
CA PRO A 164 5.24 3.08 0.12
C PRO A 164 5.50 1.85 1.00
N LEU A 165 4.56 1.51 1.88
CA LEU A 165 4.68 0.34 2.73
C LEU A 165 4.78 -0.99 1.95
N LEU A 166 4.07 -1.12 0.83
CA LEU A 166 4.19 -2.30 -0.04
C LEU A 166 5.57 -2.33 -0.73
N ALA A 167 6.12 -1.18 -1.12
CA ALA A 167 7.46 -1.09 -1.67
C ALA A 167 8.52 -1.51 -0.64
N THR A 168 8.44 -0.98 0.59
CA THR A 168 9.36 -1.35 1.68
C THR A 168 9.27 -2.85 1.99
N TYR A 169 8.06 -3.43 1.99
CA TYR A 169 7.85 -4.86 2.24
C TYR A 169 8.52 -5.73 1.18
N LEU A 170 8.37 -5.35 -0.10
CA LEU A 170 9.00 -6.05 -1.22
C LEU A 170 10.52 -5.93 -1.20
N ALA A 171 11.05 -4.79 -0.74
CA ALA A 171 12.48 -4.58 -0.57
C ALA A 171 13.06 -5.48 0.54
N GLU A 172 12.44 -5.55 1.71
CA GLU A 172 12.91 -6.43 2.80
C GLU A 172 12.90 -7.91 2.41
N ARG A 173 11.84 -8.36 1.72
CA ARG A 173 11.75 -9.74 1.23
C ARG A 173 12.77 -10.08 0.14
N ALA A 174 13.22 -9.10 -0.64
CA ALA A 174 14.25 -9.30 -1.65
C ALA A 174 15.63 -9.57 -1.03
N HIS A 175 15.89 -9.11 0.21
CA HIS A 175 17.14 -9.37 0.93
C HIS A 175 17.17 -10.73 1.64
N GLN A 176 16.04 -11.44 1.71
CA GLN A 176 15.90 -12.74 2.38
C GLN A 176 15.92 -13.95 1.41
N GLN A 177 16.16 -13.73 0.11
CA GLN A 177 16.30 -14.78 -0.92
C GLN A 177 17.69 -14.80 -1.50
#